data_AF-A0A434G4T2-F1
#
_entry.id   AF-A0A434G4T2-F1
#
_cell.length_a   1.000
_cell.length_b   1.000
_cell.length_c   1.000
_cell.angle_alpha   90.00
_cell.angle_beta   90.00
_cell.angle_gamma   90.00
#
_symmetry.space_group_name_H-M   'P 1'
#
loop_
_entity.id
_entity.type
_entity.pdbx_description
1 polymer ?
#
loop_
_entity_poly.entity_id
_entity_poly.type
_entity_poly.pdbx_seq_one_letter_code
_entity_poly.pdbx_strand_id
1 'polypeptide(L)' 'VGDGAIVSGDKAMLSHTPVGRAGSVEEAVAAVLFFCDPLNSYTTGQMLGVDGGWAAGYGRNF' A
#
# COMPACT_ATOMS: atom_id res chain seq x y z
N VAL A 1 -6.75 26.14 -3.31
CA VAL A 1 -5.97 25.26 -2.41
C VAL A 1 -5.32 24.25 -3.33
N GLY A 2 -4.03 24.45 -3.65
CA GLY A 2 -3.38 23.74 -4.75
C GLY A 2 -3.07 22.30 -4.37
N ASP A 3 -3.49 21.35 -5.20
CA ASP A 3 -3.25 19.91 -5.07
C ASP A 3 -1.76 19.57 -5.29
N GLY A 4 -0.93 20.03 -4.36
CA GLY A 4 0.42 19.51 -4.15
C GLY A 4 0.36 18.22 -3.35
N ALA A 5 -0.34 17.20 -3.87
CA ALA A 5 -0.20 15.86 -3.32
C ALA A 5 1.28 15.49 -3.42
N ILE A 6 1.95 15.34 -2.28
CA ILE A 6 3.30 14.80 -2.23
C ILE A 6 3.18 13.34 -2.66
N VAL A 7 3.35 13.09 -3.96
CA VAL A 7 3.43 11.74 -4.52
C VAL A 7 4.83 11.24 -4.20
N SER A 8 4.97 10.36 -3.21
CA SER A 8 6.23 9.66 -2.99
C SER A 8 6.40 8.63 -4.11
N GLY A 9 7.35 8.87 -5.02
CA GLY A 9 7.75 7.90 -6.05
C GLY A 9 7.99 8.54 -7.40
N ASP A 10 9.21 8.41 -7.91
CA ASP A 10 9.52 8.70 -9.31
C ASP A 10 8.85 7.64 -10.22
N LYS A 11 8.68 7.95 -11.51
CA LYS A 11 8.13 7.07 -12.55
C LYS A 11 8.76 5.67 -12.55
N ALA A 12 10.06 5.58 -12.28
CA ALA A 12 10.78 4.31 -12.19
C ALA A 12 10.35 3.45 -10.98
N MET A 13 9.94 4.07 -9.88
CA MET A 13 9.32 3.33 -8.78
C MET A 13 7.91 2.90 -9.16
N LEU A 14 7.10 3.81 -9.73
CA LEU A 14 5.72 3.48 -10.09
C LEU A 14 5.62 2.35 -11.12
N SER A 15 6.60 2.18 -12.01
CA SER A 15 6.64 1.04 -12.94
C SER A 15 6.77 -0.33 -12.27
N HIS A 16 7.24 -0.38 -11.02
CA HIS A 16 7.36 -1.60 -10.21
C HIS A 16 6.16 -1.78 -9.25
N THR A 17 5.23 -0.84 -9.24
CA THR A 17 3.97 -0.95 -8.49
C THR A 17 2.89 -1.44 -9.45
N PRO A 18 2.34 -2.66 -9.30
CA PRO A 18 1.29 -3.18 -10.16
C PRO A 18 0.07 -2.26 -10.32
N VAL A 19 -0.31 -1.53 -9.26
CA VAL A 19 -1.40 -0.54 -9.30
C VAL A 19 -1.05 0.72 -10.11
N GLY A 20 0.23 0.95 -10.42
CA GLY A 20 0.69 1.98 -11.35
C GLY A 20 0.61 3.43 -10.84
N ARG A 21 0.32 3.62 -9.55
CA ARG A 21 0.26 4.93 -8.89
C ARG A 21 0.73 4.84 -7.45
N ALA A 22 1.05 5.99 -6.86
CA ALA A 22 1.25 6.07 -5.43
C ALA A 22 -0.06 5.76 -4.69
N GLY A 23 0.08 5.14 -3.52
CA GLY A 23 -1.03 4.98 -2.58
C GLY A 23 -1.38 6.30 -1.89
N SER A 24 -2.61 6.39 -1.39
CA SER A 24 -3.04 7.49 -0.52
C SER A 24 -2.97 7.11 0.96
N VAL A 25 -3.02 8.10 1.85
CA VAL A 25 -3.05 7.87 3.30
C VAL A 25 -4.31 7.09 3.69
N GLU A 26 -5.43 7.38 3.04
CA GLU A 26 -6.72 6.73 3.29
C GLU A 26 -6.67 5.22 3.00
N GLU A 27 -5.90 4.79 1.99
CA GLU A 27 -5.70 3.38 1.68
C GLU A 27 -4.92 2.66 2.79
N ALA A 28 -3.92 3.31 3.39
CA ALA A 28 -3.23 2.77 4.57
C ALA A 28 -4.13 2.73 5.81
N VAL A 29 -4.93 3.78 6.03
CA VAL A 29 -5.90 3.84 7.14
C VAL A 29 -6.95 2.74 7.02
N ALA A 30 -7.42 2.42 5.82
CA ALA A 30 -8.38 1.33 5.62
C ALA A 30 -7.84 -0.03 6.12
N ALA A 31 -6.56 -0.32 5.90
CA ALA A 31 -5.91 -1.54 6.41
C ALA A 31 -5.78 -1.54 7.95
N VAL A 32 -5.51 -0.38 8.55
CA VAL A 32 -5.51 -0.24 10.01
C VAL A 32 -6.92 -0.49 10.56
N LEU A 33 -7.94 0.11 9.95
CA LEU A 33 -9.33 -0.06 10.34
C LEU A 33 -9.79 -1.53 10.23
N PHE A 34 -9.33 -2.26 9.21
CA PHE A 34 -9.54 -3.70 9.13
C PHE A 34 -9.03 -4.42 10.40
N PHE A 35 -7.80 -4.14 10.85
CA PHE A 35 -7.29 -4.77 12.08
C PHE A 35 -8.01 -4.31 13.37
N CYS A 36 -8.56 -3.10 13.37
CA CYS A 36 -9.33 -2.57 14.50
C CYS A 36 -10.79 -3.04 14.54
N ASP A 37 -11.31 -3.62 13.45
CA ASP A 37 -12.70 -4.05 13.36
C ASP A 37 -12.98 -5.22 14.34
N PRO A 38 -13.99 -5.13 15.22
CA PRO A 38 -14.36 -6.20 16.13
C PRO A 38 -14.67 -7.55 15.45
N LEU A 39 -15.06 -7.54 14.18
CA LEU A 39 -15.29 -8.75 13.38
C LEU A 39 -14.00 -9.54 13.13
N ASN A 40 -12.83 -8.92 13.24
CA ASN A 40 -11.52 -9.51 12.98
C ASN A 40 -10.80 -9.94 14.27
N SER A 41 -11.55 -10.24 15.34
CA SER A 41 -11.01 -10.53 16.69
C SER A 41 -10.08 -11.74 16.81
N TYR A 42 -10.01 -12.61 15.79
CA TYR A 42 -9.10 -13.75 15.74
C TYR A 42 -7.89 -13.55 14.80
N THR A 43 -7.80 -12.40 14.15
CA THR A 43 -6.67 -12.04 13.29
C THR A 43 -5.57 -11.40 14.13
N THR A 44 -4.48 -12.14 14.35
CA THR A 44 -3.31 -11.67 15.10
C THR A 44 -2.00 -12.18 14.49
N GLY A 45 -0.89 -11.49 14.78
CA GLY A 45 0.45 -11.85 14.30
C GLY A 45 0.66 -11.72 12.78
N GLN A 46 -0.24 -11.02 12.08
CA GLN A 46 -0.17 -10.86 10.62
C GLN A 46 0.45 -9.52 10.23
N MET A 47 1.10 -9.49 9.06
CA MET A 47 1.50 -8.26 8.38
C MET A 47 0.66 -8.13 7.11
N LEU A 48 -0.02 -7.00 6.94
CA LEU A 48 -0.78 -6.68 5.73
C LEU A 48 -0.04 -5.60 4.94
N GLY A 49 0.48 -5.97 3.77
CA GLY A 49 1.13 -5.03 2.86
C GLY A 49 0.12 -4.10 2.20
N VAL A 50 0.37 -2.79 2.28
CA VAL A 50 -0.42 -1.74 1.60
C VAL A 50 0.51 -0.94 0.70
N ASP A 51 0.93 -1.57 -0.40
CA ASP A 51 2.03 -1.09 -1.23
C ASP A 51 1.71 -1.09 -2.74
N GLY A 52 0.43 -1.21 -3.09
CA GLY A 52 -0.01 -1.28 -4.48
C GLY A 52 0.51 -2.51 -5.24
N GLY A 53 0.93 -3.56 -4.52
CA GLY A 53 1.46 -4.80 -5.07
C GLY A 53 2.98 -4.81 -5.26
N TRP A 54 3.69 -3.80 -4.77
CA TRP A 54 5.15 -3.70 -4.88
C TRP A 54 5.87 -4.97 -4.41
N ALA A 55 5.52 -5.48 -3.22
CA ALA A 55 6.13 -6.68 -2.66
C ALA A 55 5.78 -7.96 -3.43
N ALA A 56 4.63 -7.99 -4.11
CA ALA A 56 4.20 -9.16 -4.91
C ALA A 56 4.95 -9.24 -6.25
N GLY A 57 5.31 -8.10 -6.83
CA GLY A 57 6.00 -7.98 -8.11
C GLY A 57 7.52 -8.06 -8.04
N TYR A 58 8.12 -8.21 -6.86
CA TYR A 58 9.57 -8.28 -6.67
C TYR A 58 10.15 -9.64 -7.13
N GLY A 59 9.91 -10.00 -8.39
CA GLY A 59 10.70 -10.97 -9.13
C GLY A 59 12.07 -10.38 -9.36
N ARG A 60 13.04 -10.72 -8.51
CA ARG A 60 14.47 -10.48 -8.79
C ARG A 60 14.82 -11.26 -10.06
N ASN A 61 14.80 -10.61 -11.21
CA ASN A 61 15.54 -11.10 -12.37
C ASN A 61 17.02 -10.89 -12.06
N PHE A 62 17.68 -11.92 -11.52
CA PHE A 62 19.12 -12.08 -11.65
C PHE A 62 19.43 -12.71 -13.01
#